data_AF-A0A8H4RJX7-F1
#
_entry.id   AF-A0A8H4RJX7-F1
#
_cell.length_a   1.000
_cell.length_b   1.000
_cell.length_c   1.000
_cell.angle_alpha   90.00
_cell.angle_beta   90.00
_cell.angle_gamma   90.00
#
_symmetry.space_group_name_H-M   'P 1'
#
loop_
_entity.id
_entity.type
_entity.pdbx_description
1 polymer ?
#
loop_
_entity_poly.entity_id
_entity_poly.type
_entity_poly.pdbx_seq_one_letter_code
_entity_poly.pdbx_strand_id
1 'polypeptide(L)'
;MRILLEKGVDANARTRGLVPVTPLELCVAVSSSSSREMWATLLEYDAKANALPTDSSIFILDTELLNLVLGRKPESADNNSNDAILVATMHRLLAMCVTRYPLTLEAFRVALSWGRELILQCVNSPDQHGLAMLQCAAGSLKSEAVKLLLDAGADARIPFMAVDEAGEAPIAVLPLQVSCYCGKYWPFLIGELDTYKVATARRTEENIRADALEIAMELLRWHEARGDGLFEGITEPHLTFHMCMLDEVQRLIDRRCNKMAKGSWPGVEGRFTPKELLDIDDTKEVMAARQCIKTIHKMTSALTAYSSPSGSHGSASL
;
A
#
# COMPACT_ATOMS: atom_id res chain seq x y z
N MET A 1 21.09 23.62 -4.30
CA MET A 1 21.06 23.51 -2.82
C MET A 1 22.46 23.64 -2.23
N ARG A 2 23.42 22.75 -2.52
CA ARG A 2 24.81 22.79 -2.00
C ARG A 2 25.46 24.18 -2.06
N ILE A 3 25.45 24.84 -3.22
CA ILE A 3 25.97 26.20 -3.40
C ILE A 3 25.33 27.23 -2.44
N LEU A 4 24.05 27.09 -2.10
CA LEU A 4 23.38 27.99 -1.16
C LEU A 4 23.83 27.74 0.28
N LEU A 5 23.94 26.46 0.67
CA LEU A 5 24.39 26.06 2.00
C LEU A 5 25.86 26.44 2.24
N GLU A 6 26.72 26.27 1.23
CA GLU A 6 28.13 26.73 1.26
C GLU A 6 28.25 28.26 1.41
N LYS A 7 27.26 29.01 0.95
CA LYS A 7 27.17 30.47 1.14
C LYS A 7 26.56 30.88 2.48
N GLY A 8 26.34 29.93 3.40
CA GLY A 8 25.83 30.19 4.73
C GLY A 8 24.32 30.38 4.81
N VAL A 9 23.55 29.93 3.81
CA VAL A 9 22.09 29.88 3.92
C VAL A 9 21.72 28.86 4.99
N ASP A 10 20.89 29.26 5.96
CA ASP A 10 20.42 28.38 7.02
C ASP A 10 19.58 27.23 6.44
N ALA A 11 20.05 25.99 6.63
CA ALA A 11 19.37 24.78 6.19
C ALA A 11 17.99 24.57 6.85
N ASN A 12 17.75 25.25 7.97
CA ASN A 12 16.52 25.23 8.74
C ASN A 12 15.63 26.46 8.48
N ALA A 13 16.02 27.36 7.58
CA ALA A 13 15.26 28.55 7.26
C ALA A 13 13.86 28.16 6.74
N ARG A 14 12.81 28.67 7.37
CA ARG A 14 11.44 28.36 6.96
C ARG A 14 10.93 29.29 5.86
N THR A 15 10.08 28.77 4.98
CA THR A 15 9.35 29.58 4.00
C THR A 15 8.45 30.60 4.70
N ARG A 16 8.22 31.74 4.04
CA ARG A 16 7.22 32.72 4.46
C ARG A 16 5.87 32.32 3.86
N GLY A 17 4.92 31.90 4.70
CA GLY A 17 3.59 31.47 4.26
C GLY A 17 2.70 31.01 5.42
N LEU A 18 1.47 30.61 5.10
CA LEU A 18 0.47 30.09 6.05
C LEU A 18 0.97 28.87 6.83
N VAL A 19 1.81 28.04 6.21
CA VAL A 19 2.47 26.90 6.84
C VAL A 19 3.98 27.04 6.60
N PRO A 20 4.76 27.57 7.55
CA PRO A 20 6.19 27.77 7.38
C PRO A 20 6.90 26.42 7.39
N VAL A 21 7.41 26.02 6.21
CA VAL A 21 8.09 24.74 5.99
C VAL A 21 9.60 24.92 5.78
N THR A 22 10.39 23.99 6.29
CA THR A 22 11.83 23.91 6.08
C THR A 22 12.16 23.32 4.70
N PRO A 23 13.37 23.56 4.16
CA PRO A 23 13.87 22.88 2.97
C PRO A 23 13.82 21.35 3.08
N LEU A 24 14.03 20.81 4.28
CA LEU A 24 13.98 19.36 4.52
C LEU A 24 12.55 18.82 4.37
N GLU A 25 11.56 19.52 4.93
CA GLU A 25 10.12 19.19 4.76
C GLU A 25 9.69 19.32 3.29
N LEU A 26 10.21 20.31 2.56
CA LEU A 26 9.95 20.44 1.13
C LEU A 26 10.52 19.25 0.32
N CYS A 27 11.66 18.70 0.72
CA CYS A 27 12.21 17.50 0.07
C CYS A 27 11.33 16.26 0.29
N VAL A 28 10.67 16.17 1.45
CA VAL A 28 9.69 15.10 1.74
C VAL A 28 8.39 15.29 0.96
N ALA A 29 7.95 16.54 0.77
CA ALA A 29 6.76 16.84 -0.01
C ALA A 29 6.93 16.59 -1.52
N VAL A 30 8.16 16.71 -2.04
CA VAL A 30 8.46 16.61 -3.48
C VAL A 30 9.07 15.24 -3.80
N SER A 31 8.31 14.39 -4.47
CA SER A 31 8.72 13.02 -4.83
C SER A 31 9.53 12.98 -6.14
N SER A 32 10.79 13.41 -6.09
CA SER A 32 11.72 13.30 -7.23
C SER A 32 13.05 12.66 -6.81
N SER A 33 13.76 12.02 -7.73
CA SER A 33 15.12 11.52 -7.46
C SER A 33 16.07 12.62 -6.98
N SER A 34 15.86 13.86 -7.47
CA SER A 34 16.56 15.06 -7.02
C SER A 34 16.26 15.46 -5.57
N SER A 35 15.13 15.03 -4.99
CA SER A 35 14.83 15.30 -3.57
C SER A 35 15.69 14.46 -2.64
N ARG A 36 16.14 13.26 -3.04
CA ARG A 36 17.04 12.40 -2.25
C ARG A 36 18.42 13.05 -2.07
N GLU A 37 19.06 13.47 -3.16
CA GLU A 37 20.37 14.14 -3.10
C GLU A 37 20.29 15.47 -2.35
N MET A 38 19.21 16.23 -2.58
CA MET A 38 18.96 17.48 -1.88
C MET A 38 18.77 17.26 -0.38
N TRP A 39 18.06 16.21 0.01
CA TRP A 39 17.81 15.85 1.39
C TRP A 39 19.09 15.39 2.10
N ALA A 40 19.88 14.51 1.49
CA ALA A 40 21.18 14.10 2.02
C ALA A 40 22.11 15.31 2.21
N THR A 41 22.15 16.20 1.21
CA THR A 41 22.91 17.46 1.31
C THR A 41 22.40 18.36 2.42
N LEU A 42 21.09 18.47 2.67
CA LEU A 42 20.57 19.29 3.77
C LEU A 42 21.01 18.75 5.14
N LEU A 43 21.03 17.43 5.32
CA LEU A 43 21.49 16.81 6.56
C LEU A 43 23.00 16.97 6.78
N GLU A 44 23.82 16.96 5.71
CA GLU A 44 25.25 17.27 5.78
C GLU A 44 25.52 18.67 6.36
N TYR A 45 24.55 19.59 6.27
CA TYR A 45 24.63 20.96 6.76
C TYR A 45 23.70 21.20 7.97
N ASP A 46 23.58 20.19 8.84
CA ASP A 46 22.87 20.27 10.13
C ASP A 46 21.38 20.69 10.03
N ALA A 47 20.70 20.33 8.93
CA ALA A 47 19.24 20.42 8.90
C ALA A 47 18.64 19.53 9.99
N LYS A 48 17.83 20.14 10.87
CA LYS A 48 17.18 19.48 12.00
C LYS A 48 15.96 18.72 11.51
N ALA A 49 16.09 17.40 11.48
CA ALA A 49 15.00 16.47 11.18
C ALA A 49 13.77 16.65 12.10
N ASN A 50 13.94 17.21 13.29
CA ASN A 50 12.89 17.38 14.30
C ASN A 50 12.41 18.84 14.46
N ALA A 51 12.77 19.76 13.57
CA ALA A 51 12.31 21.15 13.64
C ALA A 51 10.84 21.28 13.21
N LEU A 52 9.94 20.68 13.97
CA LEU A 52 8.51 20.60 13.73
C LEU A 52 7.82 21.98 13.75
N PRO A 53 6.82 22.25 12.89
CA PRO A 53 5.78 23.21 13.18
C PRO A 53 4.95 22.66 14.34
N THR A 54 4.79 23.45 15.41
CA THR A 54 4.14 23.06 16.65
C THR A 54 2.65 22.69 16.52
N ASP A 55 2.04 22.83 15.34
CA ASP A 55 0.59 22.81 15.19
C ASP A 55 0.07 22.06 13.96
N SER A 56 0.88 21.20 13.34
CA SER A 56 0.44 20.42 12.17
C SER A 56 0.69 18.94 12.39
N SER A 57 -0.39 18.23 12.73
CA SER A 57 -0.46 16.76 12.84
C SER A 57 0.03 16.02 11.59
N ILE A 58 0.12 16.72 10.45
CA ILE A 58 0.73 16.29 9.19
C ILE A 58 2.22 15.96 9.37
N PHE A 59 2.98 16.80 10.08
CA PHE A 59 4.44 16.64 10.21
C PHE A 59 4.89 15.72 11.35
N ILE A 60 4.00 15.41 12.30
CA ILE A 60 4.30 14.45 13.38
C ILE A 60 4.54 13.05 12.78
N LEU A 61 3.70 12.67 11.80
CA LEU A 61 3.85 11.40 11.08
C LEU A 61 5.07 11.40 10.15
N ASP A 62 5.37 12.54 9.54
CA ASP A 62 6.59 12.69 8.76
C ASP A 62 7.82 12.58 9.65
N THR A 63 7.79 13.04 10.90
CA THR A 63 8.94 12.94 11.83
C THR A 63 9.19 11.50 12.28
N GLU A 64 8.14 10.71 12.52
CA GLU A 64 8.28 9.27 12.80
C GLU A 64 8.78 8.51 11.57
N LEU A 65 8.20 8.76 10.39
CA LEU A 65 8.69 8.24 9.10
C LEU A 65 10.16 8.64 8.85
N LEU A 66 10.52 9.88 9.19
CA LEU A 66 11.85 10.45 8.98
C LEU A 66 12.87 9.84 9.94
N ASN A 67 12.52 9.67 11.22
CA ASN A 67 13.33 8.93 12.17
C ASN A 67 13.53 7.49 11.69
N LEU A 68 12.48 6.88 11.12
CA LEU A 68 12.56 5.57 10.48
C LEU A 68 13.57 5.55 9.32
N VAL A 69 13.43 6.47 8.36
CA VAL A 69 14.33 6.59 7.19
C VAL A 69 15.78 6.79 7.65
N LEU A 70 15.99 7.53 8.74
CA LEU A 70 17.30 7.78 9.34
C LEU A 70 17.86 6.56 10.10
N GLY A 71 17.17 5.43 10.09
CA GLY A 71 17.56 4.23 10.84
C GLY A 71 17.52 4.41 12.36
N ARG A 72 16.86 5.47 12.84
CA ARG A 72 16.68 5.71 14.26
C ARG A 72 15.48 4.89 14.72
N LYS A 73 15.76 3.85 15.51
CA LYS A 73 14.70 3.11 16.20
C LYS A 73 13.92 4.10 17.10
N PRO A 74 12.58 4.00 17.19
CA PRO A 74 11.81 4.82 18.11
C PRO A 74 12.38 4.64 19.52
N GLU A 75 12.81 5.73 20.14
CA GLU A 75 13.24 5.72 21.52
C GLU A 75 11.99 5.64 22.40
N SER A 76 11.74 4.49 23.02
CA SER A 76 10.71 4.38 24.07
C SER A 76 11.27 3.69 25.30
N ALA A 77 11.09 4.34 26.45
CA ALA A 77 11.39 3.81 27.77
C ALA A 77 10.40 2.69 28.13
N ASP A 78 10.92 1.58 28.67
CA ASP A 78 10.24 0.36 29.16
C ASP A 78 9.82 -0.75 28.18
N ASN A 79 10.51 -1.90 28.28
CA ASN A 79 10.62 -2.97 27.28
C ASN A 79 9.36 -3.81 26.98
N ASN A 80 8.29 -3.80 27.78
CA ASN A 80 7.13 -4.71 27.56
C ASN A 80 5.87 -4.04 26.99
N SER A 81 5.72 -2.72 27.14
CA SER A 81 4.65 -1.95 26.47
C SER A 81 5.03 -1.55 25.04
N ASN A 82 6.28 -1.79 24.66
CA ASN A 82 6.90 -1.24 23.47
C ASN A 82 6.56 -2.01 22.19
N ASP A 83 6.39 -3.33 22.23
CA ASP A 83 6.19 -4.12 21.01
C ASP A 83 4.83 -3.84 20.38
N ALA A 84 3.76 -3.71 21.17
CA ALA A 84 2.43 -3.39 20.64
C ALA A 84 2.36 -1.96 20.05
N ILE A 85 3.01 -0.99 20.71
CA ILE A 85 3.10 0.40 20.20
C ILE A 85 3.94 0.41 18.93
N LEU A 86 5.09 -0.27 18.93
CA LEU A 86 5.96 -0.36 17.77
C LEU A 86 5.27 -1.08 16.61
N VAL A 87 4.54 -2.16 16.84
CA VAL A 87 3.72 -2.85 15.82
C VAL A 87 2.63 -1.94 15.28
N ALA A 88 1.90 -1.22 16.14
CA ALA A 88 0.86 -0.28 15.70
C ALA A 88 1.45 0.91 14.91
N THR A 89 2.57 1.46 15.37
CA THR A 89 3.31 2.52 14.68
C THR A 89 3.84 2.01 13.35
N MET A 90 4.48 0.84 13.31
CA MET A 90 4.95 0.22 12.07
C MET A 90 3.78 -0.06 11.13
N HIS A 91 2.67 -0.63 11.60
CA HIS A 91 1.50 -0.87 10.75
C HIS A 91 0.96 0.43 10.16
N ARG A 92 0.84 1.49 10.98
CA ARG A 92 0.43 2.82 10.51
C ARG A 92 1.40 3.40 9.48
N LEU A 93 2.71 3.32 9.73
CA LEU A 93 3.75 3.80 8.82
C LEU A 93 3.73 3.02 7.51
N LEU A 94 3.68 1.69 7.59
CA LEU A 94 3.67 0.78 6.44
C LEU A 94 2.36 0.94 5.63
N ALA A 95 1.22 1.14 6.29
CA ALA A 95 -0.05 1.49 5.65
C ALA A 95 0.02 2.85 4.94
N MET A 96 0.65 3.87 5.55
CA MET A 96 0.92 5.14 4.86
C MET A 96 1.85 4.94 3.66
N CYS A 97 2.86 4.08 3.81
CA CYS A 97 3.82 3.80 2.76
C CYS A 97 3.18 3.19 1.52
N VAL A 98 2.25 2.28 1.75
CA VAL A 98 1.47 1.61 0.73
C VAL A 98 0.46 2.55 0.08
N THR A 99 -0.09 3.53 0.80
CA THR A 99 -1.27 4.27 0.32
C THR A 99 -0.96 5.62 -0.32
N ARG A 100 0.17 6.28 -0.01
CA ARG A 100 0.29 7.73 -0.28
C ARG A 100 1.45 8.22 -1.16
N TYR A 101 2.69 7.74 -1.02
CA TYR A 101 3.84 8.39 -1.69
C TYR A 101 4.90 7.41 -2.25
N PRO A 102 5.87 7.89 -3.05
CA PRO A 102 7.09 7.16 -3.45
C PRO A 102 8.22 7.25 -2.42
N LEU A 103 8.35 8.36 -1.69
CA LEU A 103 9.36 8.56 -0.63
C LEU A 103 9.21 7.58 0.54
N THR A 104 8.04 6.99 0.65
CA THR A 104 7.73 5.98 1.64
C THR A 104 8.34 4.62 1.35
N LEU A 105 8.70 4.30 0.11
CA LEU A 105 9.24 2.97 -0.19
C LEU A 105 10.64 2.77 0.43
N GLU A 106 11.48 3.80 0.47
CA GLU A 106 12.78 3.70 1.14
C GLU A 106 12.59 3.63 2.67
N ALA A 107 11.70 4.45 3.22
CA ALA A 107 11.31 4.37 4.62
C ALA A 107 10.81 2.96 4.98
N PHE A 108 10.02 2.36 4.08
CA PHE A 108 9.50 1.01 4.17
C PHE A 108 10.63 -0.03 4.15
N ARG A 109 11.61 0.10 3.24
CA ARG A 109 12.80 -0.78 3.20
C ARG A 109 13.59 -0.71 4.51
N VAL A 110 13.84 0.50 5.00
CA VAL A 110 14.56 0.69 6.27
C VAL A 110 13.74 0.10 7.43
N ALA A 111 12.43 0.32 7.48
CA ALA A 111 11.54 -0.27 8.47
C ALA A 111 11.66 -1.80 8.48
N LEU A 112 11.57 -2.44 7.31
CA LEU A 112 11.63 -3.89 7.19
C LEU A 112 13.01 -4.48 7.54
N SER A 113 14.06 -3.65 7.59
CA SER A 113 15.39 -4.07 8.04
C SER A 113 15.50 -4.15 9.57
N TRP A 114 14.52 -3.65 10.33
CA TRP A 114 14.56 -3.59 11.79
C TRP A 114 14.20 -4.92 12.45
N GLY A 115 15.15 -5.85 12.53
CA GLY A 115 15.02 -7.05 13.35
C GLY A 115 13.92 -8.01 12.89
N ARG A 116 14.32 -9.11 12.24
CA ARG A 116 13.42 -10.02 11.53
C ARG A 116 12.19 -10.50 12.31
N GLU A 117 12.32 -10.80 13.59
CA GLU A 117 11.21 -11.36 14.40
C GLU A 117 10.06 -10.35 14.56
N LEU A 118 10.37 -9.11 14.94
CA LEU A 118 9.38 -8.05 15.08
C LEU A 118 8.70 -7.77 13.75
N ILE A 119 9.47 -7.71 12.66
CA ILE A 119 8.93 -7.48 11.32
C ILE A 119 7.95 -8.57 10.93
N LEU A 120 8.31 -9.84 11.13
CA LEU A 120 7.42 -10.96 10.81
C LEU A 120 6.11 -10.88 11.59
N GLN A 121 6.16 -10.49 12.87
CA GLN A 121 4.95 -10.28 13.65
C GLN A 121 4.13 -9.10 13.09
N CYS A 122 4.77 -7.98 12.76
CA CYS A 122 4.09 -6.82 12.19
C CYS A 122 3.42 -7.14 10.85
N VAL A 123 4.16 -7.65 9.86
CA VAL A 123 3.67 -7.79 8.47
C VAL A 123 2.53 -8.80 8.33
N ASN A 124 2.49 -9.78 9.25
CA ASN A 124 1.49 -10.85 9.26
C ASN A 124 0.33 -10.57 10.21
N SER A 125 0.48 -9.64 11.17
CA SER A 125 -0.63 -9.29 12.07
C SER A 125 -1.65 -8.43 11.33
N PRO A 126 -2.94 -8.84 11.31
CA PRO A 126 -3.98 -7.96 10.82
C PRO A 126 -4.14 -6.75 11.73
N ASP A 127 -4.51 -5.61 11.16
CA ASP A 127 -4.86 -4.43 11.96
C ASP A 127 -6.24 -4.53 12.62
N GLN A 128 -6.64 -3.43 13.26
CA GLN A 128 -7.98 -3.25 13.82
C GLN A 128 -9.13 -3.39 12.81
N HIS A 129 -8.83 -3.42 11.50
CA HIS A 129 -9.80 -3.65 10.43
C HIS A 129 -9.69 -5.05 9.83
N GLY A 130 -8.82 -5.92 10.35
CA GLY A 130 -8.62 -7.27 9.84
C GLY A 130 -7.68 -7.36 8.63
N LEU A 131 -6.97 -6.28 8.27
CA LEU A 131 -6.09 -6.23 7.10
C LEU A 131 -4.64 -6.47 7.51
N ALA A 132 -4.03 -7.53 6.98
CA ALA A 132 -2.57 -7.63 6.99
C ALA A 132 -1.97 -6.73 5.90
N MET A 133 -0.66 -6.49 5.98
CA MET A 133 -0.02 -5.49 5.11
C MET A 133 -0.04 -5.89 3.63
N LEU A 134 0.02 -7.19 3.34
CA LEU A 134 -0.06 -7.69 1.96
C LEU A 134 -1.42 -7.35 1.32
N GLN A 135 -2.53 -7.42 2.06
CA GLN A 135 -3.84 -7.00 1.53
C GLN A 135 -3.87 -5.50 1.25
N CYS A 136 -3.31 -4.68 2.14
CA CYS A 136 -3.18 -3.24 1.90
C CYS A 136 -2.37 -2.96 0.63
N ALA A 137 -1.21 -3.63 0.46
CA ALA A 137 -0.31 -3.44 -0.67
C ALA A 137 -0.93 -3.90 -2.00
N ALA A 138 -1.59 -5.06 -1.99
CA ALA A 138 -2.30 -5.60 -3.15
C ALA A 138 -3.51 -4.72 -3.51
N GLY A 139 -4.33 -4.32 -2.53
CA GLY A 139 -5.50 -3.47 -2.75
C GLY A 139 -5.17 -2.06 -3.21
N SER A 140 -3.99 -1.54 -2.82
CA SER A 140 -3.48 -0.23 -3.25
C SER A 140 -2.66 -0.27 -4.54
N LEU A 141 -2.53 -1.44 -5.17
CA LEU A 141 -1.78 -1.67 -6.40
C LEU A 141 -0.32 -1.16 -6.33
N LYS A 142 0.39 -1.58 -5.28
CA LYS A 142 1.82 -1.26 -5.05
C LYS A 142 2.69 -2.50 -5.21
N SER A 143 3.02 -2.86 -6.45
CA SER A 143 3.83 -4.05 -6.77
C SER A 143 5.16 -4.10 -6.01
N GLU A 144 5.86 -2.97 -5.94
CA GLU A 144 7.14 -2.89 -5.23
C GLU A 144 7.00 -3.08 -3.70
N ALA A 145 5.89 -2.65 -3.10
CA ALA A 145 5.63 -2.89 -1.68
C ALA A 145 5.29 -4.36 -1.41
N VAL A 146 4.56 -5.01 -2.33
CA VAL A 146 4.28 -6.46 -2.26
C VAL A 146 5.59 -7.24 -2.28
N LYS A 147 6.49 -6.97 -3.23
CA LYS A 147 7.81 -7.64 -3.31
C LYS A 147 8.59 -7.49 -2.00
N LEU A 148 8.71 -6.27 -1.48
CA LEU A 148 9.42 -6.01 -0.23
C LEU A 148 8.80 -6.73 0.98
N LEU A 149 7.46 -6.81 1.06
CA LEU A 149 6.79 -7.56 2.13
C LEU A 149 7.07 -9.05 2.03
N LEU A 150 7.01 -9.63 0.83
CA LEU A 150 7.31 -11.04 0.61
C LEU A 150 8.77 -11.36 0.92
N ASP A 151 9.71 -10.50 0.51
CA ASP A 151 11.14 -10.59 0.84
C ASP A 151 11.39 -10.51 2.35
N ALA A 152 10.60 -9.70 3.06
CA ALA A 152 10.62 -9.61 4.52
C ALA A 152 9.95 -10.81 5.22
N GLY A 153 9.35 -11.73 4.46
CA GLY A 153 8.74 -12.96 4.96
C GLY A 153 7.25 -12.84 5.31
N ALA A 154 6.55 -11.85 4.75
CA ALA A 154 5.09 -11.80 4.85
C ALA A 154 4.44 -13.06 4.24
N ASP A 155 3.41 -13.56 4.91
CA ASP A 155 2.67 -14.78 4.55
C ASP A 155 1.43 -14.43 3.74
N ALA A 156 1.46 -14.71 2.44
CA ALA A 156 0.36 -14.43 1.53
C ALA A 156 -0.85 -15.36 1.72
N ARG A 157 -0.83 -16.29 2.69
CA ARG A 157 -1.96 -17.17 3.03
C ARG A 157 -2.90 -16.56 4.08
N ILE A 158 -2.54 -15.44 4.69
CA ILE A 158 -3.37 -14.78 5.69
C ILE A 158 -4.55 -14.13 4.96
N PRO A 159 -5.79 -14.57 5.20
CA PRO A 159 -6.95 -14.00 4.52
C PRO A 159 -7.42 -12.72 5.20
N PHE A 160 -8.03 -11.83 4.42
CA PHE A 160 -8.98 -10.86 4.96
C PHE A 160 -10.33 -11.55 5.18
N MET A 161 -10.88 -11.44 6.38
CA MET A 161 -12.18 -12.01 6.72
C MET A 161 -13.27 -10.95 6.57
N ALA A 162 -13.97 -10.98 5.45
CA ALA A 162 -15.12 -10.11 5.22
C ALA A 162 -16.30 -10.55 6.08
N VAL A 163 -16.89 -9.59 6.79
CA VAL A 163 -18.10 -9.84 7.58
C VAL A 163 -19.29 -9.69 6.64
N ASP A 164 -20.06 -10.76 6.49
CA ASP A 164 -21.33 -10.68 5.78
C ASP A 164 -22.32 -9.85 6.61
N GLU A 165 -22.93 -8.84 5.99
CA GLU A 165 -23.98 -8.03 6.59
C GLU A 165 -25.22 -8.89 6.97
N ALA A 166 -25.41 -10.04 6.31
CA ALA A 166 -26.47 -10.99 6.60
C ALA A 166 -26.19 -11.89 7.83
N GLY A 167 -24.99 -11.81 8.43
CA GLY A 167 -24.60 -12.63 9.58
C GLY A 167 -24.19 -14.07 9.25
N GLU A 168 -23.97 -14.39 7.97
CA GLU A 168 -23.40 -15.67 7.53
C GLU A 168 -21.92 -15.81 7.92
N ALA A 169 -21.37 -17.00 7.70
CA ALA A 169 -19.95 -17.27 7.92
C ALA A 169 -19.07 -16.28 7.13
N PRO A 170 -18.01 -15.72 7.74
CA PRO A 170 -17.19 -14.71 7.09
C PRO A 170 -16.47 -15.29 5.87
N ILE A 171 -16.38 -14.49 4.81
CA ILE A 171 -15.75 -14.89 3.55
C ILE A 171 -14.26 -14.54 3.63
N ALA A 172 -13.40 -15.54 3.47
CA ALA A 172 -11.96 -15.38 3.43
C ALA A 172 -11.49 -14.97 2.03
N VAL A 173 -10.74 -13.87 1.92
CA VAL A 173 -10.14 -13.41 0.65
C VAL A 173 -8.64 -13.25 0.82
N LEU A 174 -7.87 -13.94 -0.01
CA LEU A 174 -6.40 -13.89 0.00
C LEU A 174 -5.86 -12.67 -0.77
N PRO A 175 -4.64 -12.19 -0.48
CA PRO A 175 -4.00 -11.09 -1.20
C PRO A 175 -4.01 -11.25 -2.74
N LEU A 176 -3.82 -12.49 -3.25
CA LEU A 176 -3.87 -12.76 -4.70
C LEU A 176 -5.26 -12.47 -5.25
N GLN A 177 -6.32 -13.00 -4.60
CA GLN A 177 -7.70 -12.72 -4.97
C GLN A 177 -8.00 -11.21 -4.89
N VAL A 178 -7.55 -10.50 -3.86
CA VAL A 178 -7.69 -9.04 -3.76
C VAL A 178 -7.12 -8.33 -5.00
N SER A 179 -5.91 -8.68 -5.43
CA SER A 179 -5.29 -8.08 -6.63
C SER A 179 -6.08 -8.37 -7.91
N CYS A 180 -6.58 -9.60 -8.06
CA CYS A 180 -7.48 -9.99 -9.14
C CYS A 180 -8.77 -9.15 -9.18
N TYR A 181 -9.40 -8.93 -8.03
CA TYR A 181 -10.60 -8.11 -7.94
C TYR A 181 -10.35 -6.63 -8.18
N CYS A 182 -9.20 -6.11 -7.76
CA CYS A 182 -8.77 -4.78 -8.17
C CYS A 182 -8.70 -4.70 -9.71
N GLY A 183 -8.01 -5.61 -10.38
CA GLY A 183 -7.93 -5.60 -11.85
C GLY A 183 -9.29 -5.70 -12.56
N LYS A 184 -10.19 -6.53 -12.03
CA LYS A 184 -11.53 -6.79 -12.60
C LYS A 184 -12.50 -5.60 -12.41
N TYR A 185 -12.58 -5.05 -11.21
CA TYR A 185 -13.66 -4.14 -10.81
C TYR A 185 -13.24 -2.71 -10.47
N TRP A 186 -11.98 -2.33 -10.65
CA TRP A 186 -11.52 -0.98 -10.31
C TRP A 186 -12.40 0.17 -10.85
N PRO A 187 -12.91 0.14 -12.10
CA PRO A 187 -13.80 1.20 -12.60
C PRO A 187 -15.07 1.36 -11.75
N PHE A 188 -15.66 0.25 -11.29
CA PHE A 188 -16.84 0.26 -10.42
C PHE A 188 -16.51 0.71 -9.01
N LEU A 189 -15.34 0.30 -8.50
CA LEU A 189 -14.87 0.66 -7.16
C LEU A 189 -14.55 2.15 -7.04
N ILE A 190 -14.00 2.80 -8.08
CA ILE A 190 -13.78 4.26 -8.07
C ILE A 190 -15.09 5.04 -8.17
N GLY A 191 -16.08 4.56 -8.94
CA GLY A 191 -17.34 5.27 -9.14
C GLY A 191 -18.08 5.61 -7.84
N GLU A 192 -17.89 4.80 -6.80
CA GLU A 192 -18.46 5.02 -5.46
C GLU A 192 -17.59 5.91 -4.55
N LEU A 193 -16.34 6.15 -4.93
CA LEU A 193 -15.34 6.89 -4.17
C LEU A 193 -15.21 8.29 -4.76
N ASP A 194 -16.26 9.09 -4.59
CA ASP A 194 -16.44 10.43 -5.18
C ASP A 194 -15.27 11.40 -4.97
N THR A 195 -14.41 11.15 -3.97
CA THR A 195 -13.24 11.96 -3.59
C THR A 195 -11.96 11.64 -4.35
N TYR A 196 -11.88 10.52 -5.09
CA TYR A 196 -10.63 10.08 -5.71
C TYR A 196 -10.40 10.58 -7.14
N LYS A 197 -11.35 11.35 -7.69
CA LYS A 197 -11.34 11.87 -9.07
C LYS A 197 -10.11 12.72 -9.46
N VAL A 198 -9.29 13.20 -8.51
CA VAL A 198 -8.20 14.15 -8.81
C VAL A 198 -6.80 13.50 -8.88
N ALA A 199 -6.54 12.44 -8.11
CA ALA A 199 -5.19 11.82 -8.06
C ALA A 199 -5.02 10.65 -9.04
N THR A 200 -6.07 9.85 -9.28
CA THR A 200 -6.05 8.76 -10.27
C THR A 200 -6.44 9.18 -11.68
N ALA A 201 -6.82 10.44 -11.91
CA ALA A 201 -7.09 10.97 -13.25
C ALA A 201 -5.92 10.80 -14.24
N ARG A 202 -4.72 10.43 -13.74
CA ARG A 202 -3.53 10.13 -14.56
C ARG A 202 -3.29 8.65 -14.86
N ARG A 203 -3.93 7.70 -14.16
CA ARG A 203 -3.77 6.26 -14.45
C ARG A 203 -4.91 5.83 -15.37
N THR A 204 -4.55 5.30 -16.54
CA THR A 204 -5.51 4.63 -17.41
C THR A 204 -5.97 3.33 -16.74
N GLU A 205 -7.18 2.89 -17.08
CA GLU A 205 -7.70 1.57 -16.67
C GLU A 205 -6.73 0.43 -17.02
N GLU A 206 -6.05 0.55 -18.15
CA GLU A 206 -4.99 -0.36 -18.59
C GLU A 206 -3.82 -0.41 -17.60
N ASN A 207 -3.33 0.73 -17.11
CA ASN A 207 -2.23 0.76 -16.13
C ASN A 207 -2.63 0.08 -14.81
N ILE A 208 -3.86 0.28 -14.36
CA ILE A 208 -4.39 -0.36 -13.14
C ILE A 208 -4.43 -1.88 -13.29
N ARG A 209 -4.94 -2.38 -14.43
CA ARG A 209 -4.98 -3.81 -14.73
C ARG A 209 -3.57 -4.41 -14.86
N ALA A 210 -2.64 -3.68 -15.48
CA ALA A 210 -1.25 -4.10 -15.57
C ALA A 210 -0.59 -4.19 -14.18
N ASP A 211 -0.76 -3.19 -13.32
CA ASP A 211 -0.26 -3.20 -11.94
C ASP A 211 -0.87 -4.36 -11.13
N ALA A 212 -2.19 -4.60 -11.29
CA ALA A 212 -2.91 -5.70 -10.65
C ALA A 212 -2.38 -7.07 -11.09
N LEU A 213 -2.17 -7.25 -12.39
CA LEU A 213 -1.60 -8.48 -12.95
C LEU A 213 -0.17 -8.71 -12.48
N GLU A 214 0.67 -7.67 -12.42
CA GLU A 214 2.04 -7.77 -11.90
C GLU A 214 2.02 -8.30 -10.46
N ILE A 215 1.16 -7.74 -9.60
CA ILE A 215 1.01 -8.16 -8.21
C ILE A 215 0.49 -9.60 -8.11
N ALA A 216 -0.56 -9.93 -8.87
CA ALA A 216 -1.15 -11.26 -8.84
C ALA A 216 -0.14 -12.34 -9.27
N MET A 217 0.68 -12.04 -10.28
CA MET A 217 1.76 -12.92 -10.73
C MET A 217 2.84 -13.09 -9.67
N GLU A 218 3.20 -12.03 -8.95
CA GLU A 218 4.19 -12.11 -7.87
C GLU A 218 3.68 -12.99 -6.71
N LEU A 219 2.43 -12.80 -6.31
CA LEU A 219 1.78 -13.61 -5.28
C LEU A 219 1.60 -15.07 -5.72
N LEU A 220 1.25 -15.31 -6.99
CA LEU A 220 1.15 -16.67 -7.54
C LEU A 220 2.49 -17.39 -7.46
N ARG A 221 3.58 -16.76 -7.92
CA ARG A 221 4.93 -17.33 -7.83
C ARG A 221 5.32 -17.64 -6.38
N TRP A 222 4.94 -16.79 -5.44
CA TRP A 222 5.18 -17.03 -4.02
C TRP A 222 4.46 -18.29 -3.52
N HIS A 223 3.20 -18.51 -3.91
CA HIS A 223 2.45 -19.74 -3.58
C HIS A 223 3.06 -20.97 -4.25
N GLU A 224 3.41 -20.88 -5.54
CA GLU A 224 4.05 -21.95 -6.30
C GLU A 224 5.40 -22.37 -5.69
N ALA A 225 6.25 -21.41 -5.33
CA ALA A 225 7.55 -21.66 -4.73
C ALA A 225 7.45 -22.40 -3.39
N ARG A 226 6.34 -22.24 -2.67
CA ARG A 226 6.05 -22.94 -1.41
C ARG A 226 5.36 -24.27 -1.59
N GLY A 227 4.71 -24.50 -2.73
CA GLY A 227 3.94 -25.71 -3.00
C GLY A 227 2.77 -25.89 -2.02
N ASP A 228 2.10 -24.81 -1.60
CA ASP A 228 1.00 -24.89 -0.63
C ASP A 228 -0.32 -25.40 -1.24
N GLY A 229 -0.38 -25.53 -2.56
CA GLY A 229 -1.52 -26.10 -3.28
C GLY A 229 -2.75 -25.20 -3.36
N LEU A 230 -2.73 -23.98 -2.77
CA LEU A 230 -3.91 -23.11 -2.75
C LEU A 230 -4.33 -22.69 -4.17
N PHE A 231 -3.36 -22.37 -5.01
CA PHE A 231 -3.55 -21.96 -6.40
C PHE A 231 -2.97 -22.98 -7.38
N GLU A 232 -3.04 -24.27 -7.05
CA GLU A 232 -2.41 -25.34 -7.85
C GLU A 232 -2.88 -25.30 -9.31
N GLY A 233 -1.94 -25.16 -10.25
CA GLY A 233 -2.22 -25.16 -11.68
C GLY A 233 -2.88 -23.87 -12.22
N ILE A 234 -3.04 -22.85 -11.37
CA ILE A 234 -3.37 -21.49 -11.82
C ILE A 234 -2.17 -20.93 -12.59
N THR A 235 -2.45 -20.19 -13.66
CA THR A 235 -1.43 -19.64 -14.57
C THR A 235 -1.77 -18.20 -14.92
N GLU A 236 -0.86 -17.49 -15.58
CA GLU A 236 -1.11 -16.13 -16.09
C GLU A 236 -2.39 -16.01 -16.96
N PRO A 237 -2.72 -16.96 -17.86
CA PRO A 237 -4.03 -17.00 -18.50
C PRO A 237 -5.21 -17.01 -17.52
N HIS A 238 -5.18 -17.80 -16.44
CA HIS A 238 -6.27 -17.81 -15.47
C HIS A 238 -6.46 -16.44 -14.83
N LEU A 239 -5.37 -15.78 -14.42
CA LEU A 239 -5.41 -14.45 -13.81
C LEU A 239 -5.93 -13.38 -14.77
N THR A 240 -5.45 -13.37 -16.02
CA THR A 240 -5.88 -12.41 -17.05
C THR A 240 -7.34 -12.57 -17.45
N PHE A 241 -7.83 -13.82 -17.58
CA PHE A 241 -9.25 -14.09 -17.81
C PHE A 241 -10.08 -13.61 -16.62
N HIS A 242 -9.67 -13.94 -15.40
CA HIS A 242 -10.39 -13.53 -14.20
C HIS A 242 -10.44 -12.00 -14.06
N MET A 243 -9.40 -11.26 -14.45
CA MET A 243 -9.38 -9.79 -14.47
C MET A 243 -10.10 -9.16 -15.68
N CYS A 244 -10.72 -9.95 -16.57
CA CYS A 244 -11.34 -9.49 -17.81
C CYS A 244 -10.37 -8.74 -18.77
N MET A 245 -9.08 -9.10 -18.78
CA MET A 245 -8.05 -8.51 -19.65
C MET A 245 -8.02 -9.17 -21.04
N LEU A 246 -9.12 -9.06 -21.80
CA LEU A 246 -9.32 -9.81 -23.04
C LEU A 246 -8.24 -9.57 -24.12
N ASP A 247 -7.70 -8.35 -24.21
CA ASP A 247 -6.60 -8.05 -25.14
C ASP A 247 -5.31 -8.79 -24.77
N GLU A 248 -5.01 -8.90 -23.46
CA GLU A 248 -3.85 -9.65 -22.98
C GLU A 248 -4.05 -11.16 -23.13
N VAL A 249 -5.27 -11.64 -22.91
CA VAL A 249 -5.65 -13.03 -23.19
C VAL A 249 -5.35 -13.41 -24.64
N GLN A 250 -5.70 -12.53 -25.60
CA GLN A 250 -5.41 -12.79 -27.01
C GLN A 250 -3.90 -12.88 -27.28
N ARG A 251 -3.10 -11.97 -26.70
CA ARG A 251 -1.63 -12.02 -26.80
C ARG A 251 -1.05 -13.31 -26.22
N LEU A 252 -1.58 -13.80 -25.10
CA LEU A 252 -1.16 -15.07 -24.48
C LEU A 252 -1.52 -16.29 -25.33
N ILE A 253 -2.69 -16.26 -25.99
CA ILE A 253 -3.10 -17.30 -26.95
C ILE A 253 -2.11 -17.35 -28.12
N ASP A 254 -1.71 -16.20 -28.66
CA ASP A 254 -0.76 -16.11 -29.78
C ASP A 254 0.63 -16.67 -29.40
N ARG A 255 0.99 -16.57 -28.12
CA ARG A 255 2.21 -17.16 -27.54
C ARG A 255 2.12 -18.66 -27.23
N ARG A 256 1.00 -19.31 -27.60
CA ARG A 256 0.72 -20.75 -27.35
C ARG A 256 0.63 -21.14 -25.88
N CYS A 257 0.17 -20.24 -25.01
CA CYS A 257 -0.17 -20.61 -23.64
C CYS A 257 -1.29 -21.67 -23.62
N ASN A 258 -1.20 -22.64 -22.70
CA ASN A 258 -2.17 -23.73 -22.62
C ASN A 258 -3.51 -23.25 -22.05
N LYS A 259 -4.45 -22.89 -22.92
CA LYS A 259 -5.82 -22.50 -22.55
C LYS A 259 -6.68 -23.63 -21.94
N MET A 260 -6.19 -24.86 -21.95
CA MET A 260 -6.86 -26.03 -21.39
C MET A 260 -6.22 -26.48 -20.07
N ALA A 261 -5.19 -25.77 -19.58
CA ALA A 261 -4.64 -26.01 -18.26
C ALA A 261 -5.74 -25.83 -17.22
N LYS A 262 -5.80 -26.73 -16.23
CA LYS A 262 -6.81 -26.68 -15.17
C LYS A 262 -6.17 -26.33 -13.83
N GLY A 263 -6.60 -25.22 -13.24
CA GLY A 263 -6.16 -24.76 -11.93
C GLY A 263 -7.24 -24.83 -10.85
N SER A 264 -6.83 -24.91 -9.59
CA SER A 264 -7.67 -24.83 -8.40
C SER A 264 -7.72 -23.38 -7.90
N TRP A 265 -8.93 -22.88 -7.60
CA TRP A 265 -9.14 -21.54 -7.06
C TRP A 265 -9.71 -21.64 -5.64
N PRO A 266 -9.08 -21.03 -4.62
CA PRO A 266 -9.60 -21.06 -3.26
C PRO A 266 -11.03 -20.53 -3.17
N GLY A 267 -11.88 -21.22 -2.43
CA GLY A 267 -13.30 -20.85 -2.27
C GLY A 267 -14.24 -21.46 -3.32
N VAL A 268 -13.71 -22.09 -4.37
CA VAL A 268 -14.51 -22.69 -5.44
C VAL A 268 -14.21 -24.19 -5.58
N GLU A 269 -15.24 -25.03 -5.55
CA GLU A 269 -15.07 -26.48 -5.72
C GLU A 269 -14.72 -26.86 -7.16
N GLY A 270 -13.56 -27.48 -7.36
CA GLY A 270 -13.18 -28.09 -8.63
C GLY A 270 -11.90 -27.50 -9.22
N ARG A 271 -11.62 -27.87 -10.49
CA ARG A 271 -10.51 -27.31 -11.27
C ARG A 271 -11.03 -26.74 -12.57
N PHE A 272 -10.57 -25.54 -12.88
CA PHE A 272 -11.14 -24.70 -13.94
C PHE A 272 -10.08 -24.40 -14.98
N THR A 273 -10.49 -24.39 -16.24
CA THR A 273 -9.73 -23.72 -17.30
C THR A 273 -9.83 -22.20 -17.13
N PRO A 274 -8.94 -21.42 -17.76
CA PRO A 274 -9.01 -19.95 -17.72
C PRO A 274 -10.39 -19.40 -18.13
N LYS A 275 -11.03 -20.04 -19.12
CA LYS A 275 -12.37 -19.63 -19.56
C LYS A 275 -13.45 -19.98 -18.54
N GLU A 276 -13.45 -21.20 -18.00
CA GLU A 276 -14.42 -21.62 -16.98
C GLU A 276 -14.33 -20.75 -15.72
N LEU A 277 -13.13 -20.25 -15.37
CA LEU A 277 -12.93 -19.36 -14.23
C LEU A 277 -13.66 -18.00 -14.38
N LEU A 278 -13.95 -17.57 -15.61
CA LEU A 278 -14.74 -16.36 -15.87
C LEU A 278 -16.23 -16.57 -15.54
N ASP A 279 -16.71 -17.81 -15.66
CA ASP A 279 -18.12 -18.18 -15.52
C ASP A 279 -18.49 -18.54 -14.08
N ILE A 280 -17.54 -18.53 -13.14
CA ILE A 280 -17.79 -18.80 -11.72
C ILE A 280 -18.60 -17.65 -11.13
N ASP A 281 -19.65 -17.99 -10.39
CA ASP A 281 -20.35 -17.05 -9.53
C ASP A 281 -19.45 -16.67 -8.35
N ASP A 282 -18.69 -15.59 -8.53
CA ASP A 282 -17.78 -15.04 -7.53
C ASP A 282 -18.45 -13.94 -6.69
N THR A 283 -19.77 -13.76 -6.76
CA THR A 283 -20.48 -12.61 -6.14
C THR A 283 -20.10 -12.40 -4.67
N LYS A 284 -20.00 -13.49 -3.89
CA LYS A 284 -19.59 -13.43 -2.48
C LYS A 284 -18.15 -12.95 -2.31
N GLU A 285 -17.21 -13.51 -3.06
CA GLU A 285 -15.79 -13.13 -3.03
C GLU A 285 -15.60 -11.67 -3.51
N VAL A 286 -16.35 -11.26 -4.53
CA VAL A 286 -16.37 -9.87 -5.02
C VAL A 286 -16.83 -8.90 -3.94
N MET A 287 -17.90 -9.22 -3.22
CA MET A 287 -18.40 -8.37 -2.13
C MET A 287 -17.38 -8.28 -0.98
N ALA A 288 -16.73 -9.40 -0.64
CA ALA A 288 -15.68 -9.45 0.36
C ALA A 288 -14.45 -8.62 -0.05
N ALA A 289 -13.99 -8.77 -1.29
CA ALA A 289 -12.89 -7.97 -1.83
C ALA A 289 -13.25 -6.48 -1.91
N ARG A 290 -14.50 -6.15 -2.26
CA ARG A 290 -15.00 -4.77 -2.23
C ARG A 290 -14.97 -4.19 -0.82
N GLN A 291 -15.33 -4.97 0.21
CA GLN A 291 -15.21 -4.53 1.61
C GLN A 291 -13.75 -4.29 2.02
N CYS A 292 -12.84 -5.18 1.62
CA CYS A 292 -11.39 -5.01 1.80
C CYS A 292 -10.90 -3.69 1.18
N ILE A 293 -11.22 -3.46 -0.10
CA ILE A 293 -10.78 -2.27 -0.84
C ILE A 293 -11.41 -0.98 -0.27
N LYS A 294 -12.70 -1.02 0.10
CA LYS A 294 -13.36 0.11 0.78
C LYS A 294 -12.70 0.44 2.12
N THR A 295 -12.31 -0.57 2.87
CA THR A 295 -11.59 -0.40 4.14
C THR A 295 -10.23 0.26 3.93
N ILE A 296 -9.43 -0.25 2.99
CA ILE A 296 -8.14 0.33 2.60
C ILE A 296 -8.31 1.79 2.17
N HIS A 297 -9.33 2.07 1.37
CA HIS A 297 -9.62 3.42 0.92
C HIS A 297 -10.05 4.35 2.07
N LYS A 298 -10.91 3.88 2.97
CA LYS A 298 -11.33 4.65 4.15
C LYS A 298 -10.14 5.00 5.04
N MET A 299 -9.22 4.06 5.25
CA MET A 299 -7.97 4.32 5.98
C MET A 299 -7.12 5.38 5.27
N THR A 300 -6.96 5.25 3.95
CA THR A 300 -6.20 6.21 3.13
C THR A 300 -6.83 7.61 3.20
N SER A 301 -8.15 7.69 3.09
CA SER A 301 -8.92 8.94 3.15
C SER A 301 -8.95 9.56 4.54
N ALA A 302 -8.99 8.76 5.61
CA ALA A 302 -8.84 9.27 6.96
C ALA A 302 -7.46 9.92 7.14
N LEU A 303 -6.41 9.26 6.66
CA LEU A 303 -5.05 9.81 6.68
C LEU A 303 -4.95 11.13 5.87
N THR A 304 -5.72 11.30 4.79
CA THR A 304 -5.79 12.57 4.00
C THR A 304 -6.65 13.65 4.59
N ALA A 305 -7.75 13.32 5.25
CA ALA A 305 -8.60 14.31 5.91
C ALA A 305 -7.86 15.02 7.06
N TYR A 306 -7.03 14.31 7.82
CA TYR A 306 -6.14 14.92 8.82
C TYR A 306 -5.12 15.91 8.22
N SER A 307 -4.96 15.93 6.88
CA SER A 307 -4.01 16.79 6.18
C SER A 307 -4.59 18.12 5.69
N SER A 308 -5.88 18.38 5.91
CA SER A 308 -6.51 19.66 5.53
C SER A 308 -6.79 20.49 6.78
N PRO A 309 -6.12 21.66 6.97
CA PRO A 309 -6.43 22.52 8.10
C PRO A 309 -7.87 23.01 7.93
N SER A 310 -8.75 22.60 8.85
CA SER A 310 -10.11 23.10 8.94
C SER A 310 -10.09 24.55 9.44
N GLY A 311 -9.65 25.46 8.58
CA GLY A 311 -9.67 26.89 8.78
C GLY A 311 -11.09 27.43 8.59
N SER A 312 -11.99 27.11 9.50
CA SER A 312 -13.19 27.92 9.72
C SER A 312 -12.93 28.83 10.92
N HIS A 313 -12.08 29.83 10.73
CA HIS A 313 -12.15 31.01 11.59
C HIS A 313 -13.47 31.69 11.28
N GLY A 314 -14.45 31.46 12.16
CA GLY A 314 -15.64 32.29 12.23
C GLY A 314 -15.18 33.73 12.43
N SER A 315 -15.27 34.52 11.36
CA SER A 315 -15.18 35.96 11.42
C SER A 315 -16.36 36.46 12.27
N ALA A 316 -16.12 36.63 13.57
CA ALA A 316 -16.96 37.45 14.42
C ALA A 316 -16.82 38.89 13.91
N SER A 317 -17.81 39.35 13.15
CA SER A 317 -17.99 40.75 12.83
C SER A 317 -18.24 41.52 14.13
N LEU A 318 -17.30 42.42 14.47
CA LEU A 318 -17.51 43.55 15.38
C LEU A 318 -18.12 44.72 14.61
#